data_AF-A0A6L5FCF6-F1
#
_entry.id   AF-A0A6L5FCF6-F1
#
_cell.length_a   1.000
_cell.length_b   1.000
_cell.length_c   1.000
_cell.angle_alpha   90.00
_cell.angle_beta   90.00
_cell.angle_gamma   90.00
#
_symmetry.space_group_name_H-M   'P 1'
#
loop_
_entity.id
_entity.type
_entity.pdbx_description
1 polymer ?
#
loop_
_entity_poly.entity_id
_entity_poly.type
_entity_poly.pdbx_seq_one_letter_code
_entity_poly.pdbx_strand_id
1 'polypeptide(L)'
;MATVVDFGISAMPPEGMADEEYLDQLADWGHTAHELPFVKGFPWKERRCASFGKLAAERGIRLSIHAPYFATLTHEDPERGAQCASAIEHTMKLAAAMDGHTIVVHGGATHEEPADVLMDRIRERIDRIAPKVSDLGVRLGLETAGRDGAWGTLGDLALVTSEYRFVSPVVDWAHLHAITRGALADPAAFDQIFEFLETAVPAWMLNPLHCHFTDNLVGERGEIRHLPYGEGTLRVGPVVEAAARRGVSLVLISEAREQSSHDAIRAEATERLAQTEVVEEGRLLATRATELPAQVRVVEEGDRFRPLGISKPLTLSNIDKVFFPDDGYNKGDLIQYYSSISDLLLPHLVGRPLSMSRYPDGIEGSTFYEKRAPGHQPDWMETTPVPSDSQGGEIEFVLAHSREALMWFAGMGCIEIHPFHSQMGSLEYPTHAVFDFDPAEGSTWEQVVSGVRLLGEALKRLGLSGVPKLSGSRGMHVYVPLGPGHDHARVRHFVDALGRVMVGANPDDLTMAWDKKKRTGKVFIDANRNASGQTIASVYSVRPRPGAPVSAPLRWDEVGSVANGDITMLNIWDRIRRHGDLFAPVLSSDQTLDAAEEALSITR
;
A
#
# COMPACT_ATOMS: atom_id res chain seq x y z
N MET A 1 -13.37 -10.13 6.93
CA MET A 1 -12.90 -10.57 8.26
C MET A 1 -13.97 -10.25 9.29
N ALA A 2 -13.98 -10.90 10.46
CA ALA A 2 -14.77 -10.35 11.57
C ALA A 2 -14.15 -8.98 11.92
N THR A 3 -14.96 -7.94 12.04
CA THR A 3 -14.50 -6.62 12.46
C THR A 3 -13.83 -6.73 13.82
N VAL A 4 -12.59 -6.28 13.92
CA VAL A 4 -11.86 -6.20 15.19
C VAL A 4 -11.97 -4.77 15.71
N VAL A 5 -12.21 -4.61 17.01
CA VAL A 5 -12.21 -3.30 17.66
C VAL A 5 -11.13 -3.34 18.74
N ASP A 6 -10.01 -2.69 18.46
CA ASP A 6 -8.95 -2.46 19.44
C ASP A 6 -9.32 -1.28 20.32
N PHE A 7 -9.78 -1.56 21.54
CA PHE A 7 -10.25 -0.52 22.46
C PHE A 7 -9.13 -0.02 23.36
N GLY A 8 -9.04 1.30 23.53
CA GLY A 8 -7.98 1.93 24.32
C GLY A 8 -8.39 3.25 24.97
N ILE A 9 -7.43 3.85 25.69
CA ILE A 9 -7.57 5.18 26.32
C ILE A 9 -6.37 6.06 25.97
N SER A 10 -6.57 7.37 26.06
CA SER A 10 -5.51 8.38 25.93
C SER A 10 -5.02 8.83 27.30
N ALA A 11 -3.80 8.44 27.70
CA ALA A 11 -3.25 8.78 29.01
C ALA A 11 -1.72 8.70 29.04
N MET A 12 -1.09 9.42 29.96
CA MET A 12 0.32 9.21 30.29
C MET A 12 0.43 8.23 31.46
N PRO A 13 1.47 7.38 31.51
CA PRO A 13 1.78 6.62 32.71
C PRO A 13 1.89 7.55 33.94
N PRO A 14 1.29 7.20 35.08
CA PRO A 14 1.38 7.99 36.31
C PRO A 14 2.84 8.25 36.71
N GLU A 15 3.10 9.43 37.27
CA GLU A 15 4.45 9.78 37.72
C GLU A 15 4.94 8.79 38.79
N GLY A 16 6.11 8.18 38.56
CA GLY A 16 6.73 7.21 39.46
C GLY A 16 6.25 5.76 39.30
N MET A 17 5.24 5.49 38.47
CA MET A 17 4.83 4.13 38.12
C MET A 17 5.77 3.53 37.06
N ALA A 18 6.11 2.25 37.19
CA ALA A 18 6.91 1.55 36.18
C ALA A 18 6.10 1.33 34.89
N ASP A 19 6.77 1.37 33.74
CA ASP A 19 6.11 1.20 32.43
C ASP A 19 5.47 -0.20 32.31
N GLU A 20 6.10 -1.24 32.87
CA GLU A 20 5.56 -2.59 32.96
C GLU A 20 4.27 -2.65 33.78
N GLU A 21 4.27 -2.07 34.99
CA GLU A 21 3.12 -2.06 35.91
C GLU A 21 1.94 -1.32 35.28
N TYR A 22 2.22 -0.21 34.59
CA TYR A 22 1.20 0.56 33.91
C TYR A 22 0.56 -0.22 32.75
N LEU A 23 1.37 -0.88 31.91
CA LEU A 23 0.87 -1.66 30.78
C LEU A 23 0.15 -2.93 31.24
N ASP A 24 0.59 -3.56 32.34
CA ASP A 24 -0.13 -4.67 32.98
C ASP A 24 -1.52 -4.21 33.45
N GLN A 25 -1.61 -3.04 34.08
CA GLN A 25 -2.88 -2.47 34.50
C GLN A 25 -3.82 -2.18 33.30
N LEU A 26 -3.30 -1.65 32.20
CA LEU A 26 -4.11 -1.42 31.00
C LEU A 26 -4.65 -2.74 30.42
N ALA A 27 -3.81 -3.78 30.37
CA ALA A 27 -4.21 -5.11 29.91
C ALA A 27 -5.25 -5.74 30.85
N ASP A 28 -5.11 -5.58 32.16
CA ASP A 28 -6.08 -6.06 33.16
C ASP A 28 -7.44 -5.36 33.05
N TRP A 29 -7.45 -4.08 32.68
CA TRP A 29 -8.67 -3.35 32.31
C TRP A 29 -9.21 -3.73 30.92
N GLY A 30 -8.49 -4.58 30.20
CA GLY A 30 -8.88 -5.12 28.89
C GLY A 30 -8.76 -4.11 27.76
N HIS A 31 -7.80 -3.19 27.86
CA HIS A 31 -7.40 -2.33 26.73
C HIS A 31 -6.44 -3.09 25.81
N THR A 32 -6.70 -3.03 24.51
CA THR A 32 -5.81 -3.56 23.46
C THR A 32 -5.23 -2.45 22.58
N ALA A 33 -5.57 -1.20 22.88
CA ALA A 33 -4.93 -0.02 22.32
C ALA A 33 -4.59 1.00 23.42
N HIS A 34 -3.63 1.88 23.14
CA HIS A 34 -3.27 2.96 24.05
C HIS A 34 -2.65 4.13 23.28
N GLU A 35 -3.14 5.33 23.57
CA GLU A 35 -2.60 6.56 22.98
C GLU A 35 -1.84 7.37 24.03
N LEU A 36 -0.62 7.79 23.69
CA LEU A 36 0.21 8.65 24.53
C LEU A 36 -0.04 10.14 24.17
N PRO A 37 -0.61 10.95 25.08
CA PRO A 37 -0.93 12.34 24.79
C PRO A 37 0.29 13.24 25.01
N PHE A 38 1.08 13.45 23.95
CA PHE A 38 2.24 14.37 23.96
C PHE A 38 1.82 15.84 23.78
N VAL A 39 0.63 16.18 24.25
CA VAL A 39 -0.07 17.44 23.97
C VAL A 39 0.68 18.71 24.42
N LYS A 40 1.59 18.59 25.41
CA LYS A 40 2.42 19.70 25.93
C LYS A 40 3.85 19.74 25.37
N GLY A 41 4.32 18.71 24.66
CA GLY A 41 5.69 18.58 24.20
C GLY A 41 6.17 17.13 24.16
N PHE A 42 7.49 16.91 24.12
CA PHE A 42 8.09 15.59 23.96
C PHE A 42 8.71 15.10 25.29
N PRO A 43 7.93 14.49 26.20
CA PRO A 43 8.44 14.11 27.51
C PRO A 43 9.44 12.95 27.42
N TRP A 44 9.40 12.16 26.34
CA TRP A 44 10.14 10.91 26.21
C TRP A 44 11.22 10.99 25.13
N LYS A 45 12.29 10.24 25.35
CA LYS A 45 13.37 10.02 24.37
C LYS A 45 13.14 8.68 23.66
N GLU A 46 13.68 8.55 22.45
CA GLU A 46 13.60 7.34 21.60
C GLU A 46 13.88 6.03 22.36
N ARG A 47 14.87 6.01 23.26
CA ARG A 47 15.20 4.80 24.05
C ARG A 47 14.05 4.35 24.95
N ARG A 48 13.33 5.29 25.59
CA ARG A 48 12.16 4.94 26.41
C ARG A 48 11.02 4.50 25.52
N CYS A 49 10.78 5.21 24.40
CA CYS A 49 9.79 4.82 23.40
C CYS A 49 9.98 3.37 22.94
N ALA A 50 11.20 2.98 22.55
CA ALA A 50 11.50 1.61 22.16
C ALA A 50 11.28 0.56 23.26
N SER A 51 11.66 0.89 24.50
CA SER A 51 11.41 0.00 25.64
C SER A 51 9.92 -0.16 25.90
N PHE A 52 9.17 0.94 25.91
CA PHE A 52 7.73 0.97 26.13
C PHE A 52 6.97 0.21 25.04
N GLY A 53 7.34 0.44 23.77
CA GLY A 53 6.78 -0.25 22.61
C GLY A 53 6.91 -1.76 22.69
N LYS A 54 8.11 -2.25 23.06
CA LYS A 54 8.33 -3.69 23.25
C LYS A 54 7.43 -4.28 24.33
N LEU A 55 7.30 -3.61 25.47
CA LEU A 55 6.46 -4.06 26.59
C LEU A 55 4.97 -4.08 26.20
N ALA A 56 4.52 -3.08 25.44
CA ALA A 56 3.15 -3.01 24.95
C ALA A 56 2.86 -4.15 23.95
N ALA A 57 3.78 -4.42 23.03
CA ALA A 57 3.67 -5.52 22.07
C ALA A 57 3.59 -6.89 22.75
N GLU A 58 4.37 -7.13 23.82
CA GLU A 58 4.31 -8.36 24.62
C GLU A 58 2.92 -8.59 25.26
N ARG A 59 2.12 -7.53 25.42
CA ARG A 59 0.76 -7.54 25.98
C ARG A 59 -0.34 -7.42 24.93
N GLY A 60 0.01 -7.33 23.64
CA GLY A 60 -0.95 -7.10 22.57
C GLY A 60 -1.60 -5.71 22.60
N ILE A 61 -0.92 -4.71 23.16
CA ILE A 61 -1.40 -3.33 23.20
C ILE A 61 -0.84 -2.55 22.01
N ARG A 62 -1.74 -2.10 21.13
CA ARG A 62 -1.44 -1.27 19.97
C ARG A 62 -1.20 0.19 20.39
N LEU A 63 -0.11 0.80 19.94
CA LEU A 63 0.26 2.17 20.34
C LEU A 63 0.01 3.23 19.27
N SER A 64 -0.44 4.40 19.72
CA SER A 64 -0.44 5.67 18.97
C SER A 64 0.11 6.82 19.83
N ILE A 65 0.43 7.94 19.19
CA ILE A 65 0.84 9.18 19.89
C ILE A 65 -0.04 10.33 19.43
N HIS A 66 -0.67 11.03 20.37
CA HIS A 66 -1.26 12.33 20.07
C HIS A 66 -0.16 13.40 20.07
N ALA A 67 0.05 14.05 18.93
CA ALA A 67 1.08 15.07 18.78
C ALA A 67 0.80 16.30 19.68
N PRO A 68 1.84 17.11 19.99
CA PRO A 68 1.65 18.37 20.72
C PRO A 68 0.63 19.29 20.05
N TYR A 69 -0.21 19.98 20.83
CA TYR A 69 -1.29 20.84 20.26
C TYR A 69 -0.78 21.97 19.37
N PHE A 70 0.48 22.40 19.54
CA PHE A 70 1.08 23.42 18.70
C PHE A 70 1.50 22.89 17.32
N ALA A 71 1.61 21.57 17.14
CA ALA A 71 2.13 20.95 15.92
C ALA A 71 1.00 20.80 14.88
N THR A 72 0.53 21.93 14.35
CA THR A 72 -0.56 21.97 13.34
C THR A 72 -0.01 22.14 11.92
N LEU A 73 -0.86 21.90 10.92
CA LEU A 73 -0.48 22.03 9.51
C LEU A 73 -0.84 23.41 8.91
N THR A 74 -1.75 24.15 9.55
CA THR A 74 -2.31 25.38 8.98
C THR A 74 -1.65 26.68 9.44
N HIS A 75 -0.61 26.65 10.27
CA HIS A 75 -0.02 27.87 10.83
C HIS A 75 0.42 28.87 9.73
N GLU A 76 -0.10 30.11 9.78
CA GLU A 76 0.09 31.16 8.76
C GLU A 76 1.53 31.66 8.63
N ASP A 77 2.23 31.82 9.75
CA ASP A 77 3.65 32.22 9.75
C ASP A 77 4.54 31.09 9.21
N PRO A 78 5.35 31.32 8.16
CA PRO A 78 6.16 30.27 7.55
C PRO A 78 7.21 29.64 8.47
N GLU A 79 7.81 30.43 9.37
CA GLU A 79 8.84 29.94 10.28
C GLU A 79 8.22 29.04 11.34
N ARG A 80 7.12 29.47 11.96
CA ARG A 80 6.36 28.66 12.91
C ARG A 80 5.74 27.44 12.24
N GLY A 81 5.24 27.55 11.01
CA GLY A 81 4.76 26.41 10.23
C GLY A 81 5.86 25.37 10.01
N ALA A 82 7.09 25.81 9.70
CA ALA A 82 8.24 24.92 9.60
C ALA A 82 8.60 24.24 10.94
N GLN A 83 8.46 24.95 12.07
CA GLN A 83 8.63 24.38 13.41
C GLN A 83 7.55 23.33 13.72
N CYS A 84 6.29 23.59 13.34
CA CYS A 84 5.19 22.64 13.48
C CYS A 84 5.45 21.37 12.67
N ALA A 85 5.85 21.50 11.40
CA ALA A 85 6.22 20.36 10.57
C ALA A 85 7.39 19.56 11.18
N SER A 86 8.39 20.25 11.74
CA SER A 86 9.52 19.58 12.42
C SER A 86 9.09 18.83 13.69
N ALA A 87 8.09 19.36 14.42
CA ALA A 87 7.49 18.70 15.57
C ALA A 87 6.70 17.45 15.16
N ILE A 88 5.94 17.51 14.06
CA ILE A 88 5.26 16.35 13.47
C ILE A 88 6.30 15.29 13.07
N GLU A 89 7.34 15.67 12.31
CA GLU A 89 8.45 14.78 11.91
C GLU A 89 9.07 14.08 13.13
N HIS A 90 9.34 14.83 14.20
CA HIS A 90 9.91 14.28 15.42
C HIS A 90 8.96 13.29 16.12
N THR A 91 7.67 13.63 16.20
CA THR A 91 6.64 12.75 16.78
C THR A 91 6.56 11.43 16.01
N MET A 92 6.59 11.47 14.68
CA MET A 92 6.57 10.26 13.84
C MET A 92 7.78 9.36 14.11
N LYS A 93 8.98 9.93 14.31
CA LYS A 93 10.18 9.16 14.65
C LYS A 93 10.08 8.54 16.05
N LEU A 94 9.50 9.25 17.02
CA LEU A 94 9.24 8.69 18.35
C LEU A 94 8.22 7.55 18.29
N ALA A 95 7.18 7.69 17.48
CA ALA A 95 6.19 6.64 17.22
C ALA A 95 6.83 5.42 16.56
N ALA A 96 7.67 5.62 15.53
CA ALA A 96 8.40 4.54 14.88
C ALA A 96 9.31 3.80 15.86
N ALA A 97 9.98 4.54 16.75
CA ALA A 97 10.83 3.95 17.78
C ALA A 97 10.06 3.06 18.76
N MET A 98 8.78 3.34 19.04
CA MET A 98 7.93 2.52 19.92
C MET A 98 7.07 1.48 19.19
N ASP A 99 7.30 1.25 17.89
CA ASP A 99 6.43 0.39 17.07
C ASP A 99 4.95 0.86 17.06
N GLY A 100 4.77 2.19 17.20
CA GLY A 100 3.47 2.83 17.12
C GLY A 100 3.01 2.96 15.68
N HIS A 101 1.71 2.82 15.44
CA HIS A 101 1.20 2.73 14.07
C HIS A 101 0.75 4.06 13.47
N THR A 102 0.35 5.01 14.33
CA THR A 102 -0.20 6.30 13.92
C THR A 102 0.20 7.38 14.92
N ILE A 103 0.48 8.58 14.42
CA ILE A 103 0.42 9.80 15.25
C ILE A 103 -0.85 10.57 14.91
N VAL A 104 -1.48 11.23 15.90
CA VAL A 104 -2.67 12.05 15.68
C VAL A 104 -2.30 13.52 15.73
N VAL A 105 -2.71 14.28 14.72
CA VAL A 105 -2.41 15.71 14.55
C VAL A 105 -3.71 16.46 14.24
N HIS A 106 -3.94 17.58 14.94
CA HIS A 106 -5.01 18.49 14.57
C HIS A 106 -4.61 19.34 13.36
N GLY A 107 -5.60 19.61 12.50
CA GLY A 107 -5.47 20.53 11.37
C GLY A 107 -4.97 21.92 11.75
N GLY A 108 -5.63 22.51 12.75
CA GLY A 108 -5.47 23.91 13.14
C GLY A 108 -6.60 24.81 12.63
N ALA A 109 -6.47 26.12 12.82
CA ALA A 109 -7.47 27.09 12.36
C ALA A 109 -7.38 27.31 10.85
N THR A 110 -8.51 27.64 10.21
CA THR A 110 -8.53 28.04 8.78
C THR A 110 -8.09 29.48 8.56
N HIS A 111 -8.06 30.30 9.62
CA HIS A 111 -7.74 31.73 9.55
C HIS A 111 -8.64 32.53 8.58
N GLU A 112 -9.84 32.01 8.27
CA GLU A 112 -10.75 32.56 7.25
C GLU A 112 -10.09 32.70 5.85
N GLU A 113 -9.03 31.94 5.61
CA GLU A 113 -8.32 31.94 4.34
C GLU A 113 -9.06 31.11 3.27
N PRO A 114 -8.85 31.44 1.98
CA PRO A 114 -9.33 30.61 0.89
C PRO A 114 -8.82 29.16 0.99
N ALA A 115 -9.68 28.20 0.65
CA ALA A 115 -9.38 26.77 0.82
C ALA A 115 -8.16 26.31 0.01
N ASP A 116 -7.95 26.87 -1.19
CA ASP A 116 -6.79 26.60 -2.04
C ASP A 116 -5.48 27.03 -1.37
N VAL A 117 -5.44 28.24 -0.80
CA VAL A 117 -4.27 28.75 -0.06
C VAL A 117 -3.95 27.87 1.14
N LEU A 118 -4.97 27.44 1.87
CA LEU A 118 -4.82 26.60 3.05
C LEU A 118 -4.31 25.20 2.67
N MET A 119 -4.86 24.61 1.60
CA MET A 119 -4.44 23.29 1.10
C MET A 119 -3.02 23.31 0.55
N ASP A 120 -2.62 24.35 -0.19
CA ASP A 120 -1.26 24.47 -0.69
C ASP A 120 -0.24 24.59 0.45
N ARG A 121 -0.60 25.31 1.52
CA ARG A 121 0.21 25.36 2.75
C ARG A 121 0.34 23.98 3.39
N ILE A 122 -0.76 23.25 3.52
CA ILE A 122 -0.75 21.90 4.11
C ILE A 122 0.14 20.95 3.30
N ARG A 123 0.00 20.95 1.97
CA ARG A 123 0.85 20.19 1.05
C ARG A 123 2.32 20.53 1.23
N GLU A 124 2.68 21.82 1.26
CA GLU A 124 4.05 22.26 1.50
C GLU A 124 4.62 21.69 2.81
N ARG A 125 3.81 21.64 3.89
CA ARG A 125 4.23 21.09 5.19
C ARG A 125 4.41 19.58 5.15
N ILE A 126 3.52 18.86 4.46
CA ILE A 126 3.61 17.39 4.33
C ILE A 126 4.78 17.01 3.42
N ASP A 127 4.92 17.66 2.25
CA ASP A 127 6.02 17.45 1.31
C ASP A 127 7.39 17.65 1.96
N ARG A 128 7.50 18.62 2.87
CA ARG A 128 8.73 18.90 3.61
C ARG A 128 9.18 17.73 4.49
N ILE A 129 8.25 16.97 5.08
CA ILE A 129 8.56 15.86 5.99
C ILE A 129 8.54 14.50 5.29
N ALA A 130 7.76 14.36 4.21
CA ALA A 130 7.52 13.10 3.52
C ALA A 130 8.80 12.29 3.22
N PRO A 131 9.88 12.86 2.65
CA PRO A 131 11.10 12.10 2.33
C PRO A 131 11.80 11.46 3.54
N LYS A 132 11.45 11.87 4.76
CA LYS A 132 12.07 11.40 6.00
C LYS A 132 11.18 10.46 6.80
N VAL A 133 9.88 10.43 6.52
CA VAL A 133 8.89 9.76 7.37
C VAL A 133 8.01 8.77 6.63
N SER A 134 7.91 8.85 5.29
CA SER A 134 7.03 7.98 4.50
C SER A 134 7.32 6.49 4.69
N ASP A 135 8.57 6.15 4.92
CA ASP A 135 9.06 4.77 4.97
C ASP A 135 9.19 4.25 6.42
N LEU A 136 8.79 5.04 7.42
CA LEU A 136 8.88 4.65 8.84
C LEU A 136 7.84 3.59 9.24
N GLY A 137 6.83 3.32 8.41
CA GLY A 137 5.71 2.44 8.78
C GLY A 137 4.71 3.07 9.76
N VAL A 138 4.84 4.38 10.03
CA VAL A 138 3.94 5.15 10.91
C VAL A 138 3.07 6.07 10.07
N ARG A 139 1.77 6.08 10.33
CA ARG A 139 0.83 6.98 9.67
C ARG A 139 0.81 8.37 10.30
N LEU A 140 0.76 9.40 9.47
CA LEU A 140 0.34 10.74 9.88
C LEU A 140 -1.19 10.79 9.90
N GLY A 141 -1.77 10.61 11.08
CA GLY A 141 -3.20 10.66 11.32
C GLY A 141 -3.67 12.10 11.44
N LEU A 142 -4.55 12.53 10.53
CA LEU A 142 -5.17 13.85 10.56
C LEU A 142 -6.55 13.76 11.18
N GLU A 143 -6.76 14.46 12.28
CA GLU A 143 -8.00 14.37 13.03
C GLU A 143 -9.09 15.29 12.48
N THR A 144 -10.32 14.79 12.45
CA THR A 144 -11.50 15.60 12.12
C THR A 144 -11.64 16.78 13.08
N ALA A 145 -12.02 17.95 12.59
CA ALA A 145 -12.15 19.15 13.41
C ALA A 145 -13.50 19.22 14.16
N GLY A 146 -13.46 19.63 15.44
CA GLY A 146 -14.65 19.74 16.30
C GLY A 146 -15.30 21.13 16.41
N ARG A 147 -14.82 22.14 15.66
CA ARG A 147 -15.28 23.52 15.77
C ARG A 147 -15.37 24.22 14.42
N ASP A 148 -16.30 25.17 14.33
CA ASP A 148 -16.40 26.06 13.17
C ASP A 148 -15.10 26.87 12.98
N GLY A 149 -14.63 26.97 11.75
CA GLY A 149 -13.40 27.70 11.41
C GLY A 149 -12.09 26.94 11.70
N ALA A 150 -12.17 25.64 12.03
CA ALA A 150 -11.01 24.75 12.04
C ALA A 150 -10.96 23.92 10.76
N TRP A 151 -9.74 23.62 10.30
CA TRP A 151 -9.52 22.74 9.14
C TRP A 151 -9.54 21.28 9.58
N GLY A 152 -10.14 20.42 8.75
CA GLY A 152 -10.24 18.99 9.04
C GLY A 152 -11.66 18.46 8.90
N THR A 153 -12.42 18.90 7.90
CA THR A 153 -13.66 18.17 7.55
C THR A 153 -13.30 16.81 6.94
N LEU A 154 -14.24 15.85 6.94
CA LEU A 154 -14.01 14.55 6.29
C LEU A 154 -13.59 14.69 4.81
N GLY A 155 -14.10 15.70 4.11
CA GLY A 155 -13.70 16.03 2.74
C GLY A 155 -12.26 16.51 2.63
N ASP A 156 -11.84 17.40 3.53
CA ASP A 156 -10.45 17.89 3.58
C ASP A 156 -9.47 16.75 3.85
N LEU A 157 -9.79 15.89 4.82
CA LEU A 157 -8.97 14.75 5.17
C LEU A 157 -8.87 13.76 4.00
N ALA A 158 -10.00 13.42 3.37
CA ALA A 158 -10.03 12.52 2.22
C ALA A 158 -9.13 13.03 1.08
N LEU A 159 -9.20 14.33 0.78
CA LEU A 159 -8.36 14.96 -0.25
C LEU A 159 -6.87 14.74 0.04
N VAL A 160 -6.40 15.07 1.25
CA VAL A 160 -4.98 14.89 1.62
C VAL A 160 -4.59 13.40 1.63
N THR A 161 -5.44 12.51 2.13
CA THR A 161 -5.14 11.07 2.18
C THR A 161 -5.04 10.42 0.80
N SER A 162 -5.73 11.00 -0.21
CA SER A 162 -5.61 10.56 -1.60
C SER A 162 -4.28 10.97 -2.25
N GLU A 163 -3.67 12.06 -1.77
CA GLU A 163 -2.41 12.61 -2.28
C GLU A 163 -1.19 11.95 -1.61
N TYR A 164 -1.31 11.58 -0.32
CA TYR A 164 -0.18 11.12 0.49
C TYR A 164 -0.42 9.75 1.12
N ARG A 165 0.37 8.74 0.68
CA ARG A 165 0.22 7.35 1.14
C ARG A 165 0.43 7.15 2.63
N PHE A 166 1.31 7.90 3.29
CA PHE A 166 1.54 7.73 4.72
C PHE A 166 0.57 8.55 5.58
N VAL A 167 -0.38 9.28 4.98
CA VAL A 167 -1.37 10.10 5.68
C VAL A 167 -2.69 9.33 5.74
N SER A 168 -3.33 9.30 6.91
CA SER A 168 -4.61 8.63 7.11
C SER A 168 -5.59 9.50 7.88
N PRO A 169 -6.91 9.33 7.68
CA PRO A 169 -7.88 10.04 8.50
C PRO A 169 -7.89 9.47 9.93
N VAL A 170 -8.11 10.34 10.92
CA VAL A 170 -8.49 9.99 12.29
C VAL A 170 -9.87 10.58 12.53
N VAL A 171 -10.85 9.71 12.81
CA VAL A 171 -12.23 10.14 13.00
C VAL A 171 -12.48 10.35 14.49
N ASP A 172 -12.62 11.60 14.88
CA ASP A 172 -13.15 11.96 16.19
C ASP A 172 -14.67 12.08 16.09
N TRP A 173 -15.36 11.13 16.71
CA TRP A 173 -16.81 11.05 16.66
C TRP A 173 -17.50 12.17 17.45
N ALA A 174 -16.86 12.68 18.51
CA ALA A 174 -17.37 13.79 19.30
C ALA A 174 -17.29 15.09 18.49
N HIS A 175 -16.18 15.29 17.77
CA HIS A 175 -16.01 16.38 16.83
C HIS A 175 -17.07 16.35 15.72
N LEU A 176 -17.25 15.22 15.04
CA LEU A 176 -18.27 15.07 14.00
C LEU A 176 -19.69 15.29 14.55
N HIS A 177 -19.99 14.75 15.73
CA HIS A 177 -21.29 14.98 16.39
C HIS A 177 -21.52 16.47 16.65
N ALA A 178 -20.48 17.20 17.08
CA ALA A 178 -20.61 18.61 17.40
C ALA A 178 -20.77 19.50 16.16
N ILE A 179 -19.94 19.33 15.12
CA ILE A 179 -20.04 20.14 13.90
C ILE A 179 -21.33 19.86 13.11
N THR A 180 -21.90 18.66 13.26
CA THR A 180 -23.21 18.30 12.69
C THR A 180 -24.38 18.66 13.60
N ARG A 181 -24.14 19.44 14.68
CA ARG A 181 -25.16 19.90 15.63
C ARG A 181 -25.98 18.76 16.26
N GLY A 182 -25.30 17.67 16.60
CA GLY A 182 -25.87 16.51 17.25
C GLY A 182 -26.48 15.47 16.30
N ALA A 183 -26.22 15.55 14.99
CA ALA A 183 -26.84 14.65 14.01
C ALA A 183 -26.51 13.17 14.23
N LEU A 184 -25.36 12.85 14.84
CA LEU A 184 -25.00 11.47 15.18
C LEU A 184 -25.80 10.86 16.36
N ALA A 185 -26.92 11.48 16.74
CA ALA A 185 -27.98 10.82 17.51
C ALA A 185 -28.80 9.84 16.64
N ASP A 186 -28.75 9.98 15.31
CA ASP A 186 -29.35 9.05 14.35
C ASP A 186 -28.33 7.97 13.92
N PRO A 187 -28.56 6.67 14.22
CA PRO A 187 -27.69 5.58 13.79
C PRO A 187 -27.42 5.53 12.28
N ALA A 188 -28.34 6.00 11.43
CA ALA A 188 -28.16 6.00 9.98
C ALA A 188 -27.04 6.97 9.51
N ALA A 189 -26.70 7.98 10.32
CA ALA A 189 -25.64 8.93 9.99
C ALA A 189 -24.24 8.28 10.03
N PHE A 190 -24.04 7.27 10.88
CA PHE A 190 -22.77 6.52 10.93
C PHE A 190 -22.53 5.75 9.64
N ASP A 191 -23.56 5.10 9.09
CA ASP A 191 -23.45 4.38 7.81
C ASP A 191 -23.08 5.30 6.65
N GLN A 192 -23.61 6.54 6.62
CA GLN A 192 -23.27 7.53 5.60
C GLN A 192 -21.81 8.00 5.70
N ILE A 193 -21.31 8.17 6.93
CA ILE A 193 -19.90 8.52 7.17
C ILE A 193 -18.98 7.40 6.69
N PHE A 194 -19.29 6.14 7.04
CA PHE A 194 -18.48 5.01 6.57
C PHE A 194 -18.55 4.86 5.04
N GLU A 195 -19.71 5.04 4.40
CA GLU A 195 -19.84 4.99 2.95
C GLU A 195 -18.99 6.07 2.26
N PHE A 196 -18.97 7.28 2.81
CA PHE A 196 -18.10 8.35 2.34
C PHE A 196 -16.62 7.94 2.46
N LEU A 197 -16.21 7.44 3.63
CA LEU A 197 -14.83 7.02 3.87
C LEU A 197 -14.40 5.91 2.91
N GLU A 198 -15.21 4.87 2.72
CA GLU A 198 -14.93 3.76 1.80
C GLU A 198 -14.81 4.21 0.34
N THR A 199 -15.52 5.26 -0.03
CA THR A 199 -15.47 5.84 -1.37
C THR A 199 -14.26 6.75 -1.56
N ALA A 200 -13.94 7.54 -0.53
CA ALA A 200 -12.98 8.64 -0.64
C ALA A 200 -11.57 8.29 -0.15
N VAL A 201 -11.42 7.22 0.62
CA VAL A 201 -10.16 6.83 1.27
C VAL A 201 -9.80 5.38 0.88
N PRO A 202 -8.53 5.09 0.53
CA PRO A 202 -8.10 3.74 0.23
C PRO A 202 -8.41 2.74 1.37
N ALA A 203 -8.98 1.59 1.03
CA ALA A 203 -9.48 0.60 2.00
C ALA A 203 -8.43 0.15 3.04
N TRP A 204 -7.15 0.09 2.68
CA TRP A 204 -6.07 -0.30 3.58
C TRP A 204 -5.76 0.75 4.66
N MET A 205 -6.10 2.02 4.44
CA MET A 205 -6.00 3.07 5.45
C MET A 205 -7.16 3.00 6.47
N LEU A 206 -8.28 2.42 6.07
CA LEU A 206 -9.48 2.27 6.90
C LEU A 206 -9.47 0.98 7.73
N ASN A 207 -8.48 0.10 7.58
CA ASN A 207 -8.47 -1.18 8.29
C ASN A 207 -7.11 -1.43 9.00
N PRO A 208 -6.98 -1.09 10.30
CA PRO A 208 -8.00 -0.44 11.13
C PRO A 208 -8.08 1.07 10.91
N LEU A 209 -9.29 1.64 11.06
CA LEU A 209 -9.54 3.07 11.14
C LEU A 209 -9.24 3.54 12.56
N HIS A 210 -8.42 4.58 12.72
CA HIS A 210 -8.14 5.18 14.03
C HIS A 210 -9.24 6.18 14.38
N CYS A 211 -9.84 6.01 15.55
CA CYS A 211 -11.00 6.75 16.00
C CYS A 211 -10.82 7.26 17.42
N HIS A 212 -11.25 8.49 17.66
CA HIS A 212 -11.42 9.04 19.01
C HIS A 212 -12.91 9.08 19.37
N PHE A 213 -13.21 8.77 20.64
CA PHE A 213 -14.58 8.72 21.10
C PHE A 213 -14.73 9.24 22.54
N THR A 214 -15.65 10.17 22.71
CA THR A 214 -16.16 10.62 24.00
C THR A 214 -17.59 11.13 23.82
N ASP A 215 -18.41 11.03 24.85
CA ASP A 215 -19.67 11.78 24.87
C ASP A 215 -19.35 13.27 25.10
N ASN A 216 -20.19 14.16 24.59
CA ASN A 216 -19.89 15.59 24.62
C ASN A 216 -21.12 16.49 24.69
N LEU A 217 -20.87 17.73 25.12
CA LEU A 217 -21.85 18.81 25.07
C LEU A 217 -21.68 19.59 23.76
N VAL A 218 -22.68 19.51 22.90
CA VAL A 218 -22.72 20.20 21.61
C VAL A 218 -23.19 21.64 21.77
N GLY A 219 -22.45 22.58 21.20
CA GLY A 219 -22.79 24.00 21.15
C GLY A 219 -23.07 24.49 19.72
N GLU A 220 -23.41 25.78 19.59
CA GLU A 220 -23.72 26.39 18.28
C GLU A 220 -22.53 26.44 17.31
N ARG A 221 -21.29 26.46 17.83
CA ARG A 221 -20.03 26.58 17.07
C ARG A 221 -19.15 25.33 17.14
N GLY A 222 -19.75 24.19 17.47
CA GLY A 222 -19.05 22.92 17.68
C GLY A 222 -18.95 22.53 19.16
N GLU A 223 -17.91 21.78 19.49
CA GLU A 223 -17.79 21.12 20.80
C GLU A 223 -17.48 22.09 21.94
N ILE A 224 -18.23 21.96 23.05
CA ILE A 224 -18.02 22.74 24.28
C ILE A 224 -17.07 22.00 25.24
N ARG A 225 -17.38 20.75 25.58
CA ARG A 225 -16.59 19.91 26.50
C ARG A 225 -17.02 18.44 26.42
N HIS A 226 -16.12 17.56 26.84
CA HIS A 226 -16.44 16.14 27.07
C HIS A 226 -17.37 16.00 28.29
N LEU A 227 -18.27 15.02 28.22
CA LEU A 227 -19.17 14.64 29.30
C LEU A 227 -18.89 13.19 29.73
N PRO A 228 -19.27 12.80 30.97
CA PRO A 228 -19.38 11.40 31.32
C PRO A 228 -20.28 10.65 30.33
N TYR A 229 -19.89 9.42 29.99
CA TYR A 229 -20.59 8.65 28.97
C TYR A 229 -22.05 8.38 29.39
N GLY A 230 -23.00 8.75 28.51
CA GLY A 230 -24.43 8.59 28.76
C GLY A 230 -25.15 9.90 29.09
N GLU A 231 -24.43 10.98 29.43
CA GLU A 231 -25.04 12.29 29.72
C GLU A 231 -25.35 13.10 28.45
N GLY A 232 -24.61 12.88 27.36
CA GLY A 232 -24.89 13.46 26.06
C GLY A 232 -25.68 12.50 25.17
N THR A 233 -25.69 12.82 23.87
CA THR A 233 -26.48 12.10 22.86
C THR A 233 -25.67 11.15 21.98
N LEU A 234 -24.34 11.20 22.04
CA LEU A 234 -23.49 10.34 21.22
C LEU A 234 -23.35 8.95 21.87
N ARG A 235 -23.50 7.89 21.08
CA ARG A 235 -23.37 6.50 21.55
C ARG A 235 -22.38 5.72 20.71
N VAL A 236 -21.60 4.87 21.37
CA VAL A 236 -20.56 4.07 20.73
C VAL A 236 -21.14 2.88 19.98
N GLY A 237 -22.29 2.37 20.42
CA GLY A 237 -22.96 1.24 19.79
C GLY A 237 -23.13 1.41 18.27
N PRO A 238 -23.82 2.45 17.80
CA PRO A 238 -23.99 2.70 16.37
C PRO A 238 -22.68 2.80 15.57
N VAL A 239 -21.59 3.28 16.18
CA VAL A 239 -20.25 3.33 15.55
C VAL A 239 -19.76 1.92 15.24
N VAL A 240 -19.73 1.04 16.25
CA VAL A 240 -19.20 -0.32 16.09
C VAL A 240 -20.13 -1.20 15.26
N GLU A 241 -21.44 -0.99 15.34
CA GLU A 241 -22.43 -1.70 14.53
C GLU A 241 -22.24 -1.36 13.04
N ALA A 242 -22.08 -0.06 12.70
CA ALA A 242 -21.84 0.37 11.32
C ALA A 242 -20.50 -0.14 10.77
N ALA A 243 -19.43 -0.06 11.57
CA ALA A 243 -18.12 -0.61 11.22
C ALA A 243 -18.17 -2.13 10.97
N ALA A 244 -18.90 -2.86 11.82
CA ALA A 244 -19.09 -4.30 11.71
C ALA A 244 -19.82 -4.70 10.42
N ARG A 245 -20.95 -4.05 10.11
CA ARG A 245 -21.72 -4.27 8.88
C ARG A 245 -20.88 -4.14 7.61
N ARG A 246 -19.86 -3.28 7.66
CA ARG A 246 -18.99 -2.94 6.52
C ARG A 246 -17.64 -3.66 6.54
N GLY A 247 -17.33 -4.42 7.58
CA GLY A 247 -16.06 -5.15 7.71
C GLY A 247 -14.85 -4.25 7.96
N VAL A 248 -15.07 -3.07 8.55
CA VAL A 248 -14.04 -2.09 8.91
C VAL A 248 -13.62 -2.35 10.36
N SER A 249 -12.33 -2.66 10.59
CA SER A 249 -11.80 -2.75 11.97
C SER A 249 -11.48 -1.37 12.51
N LEU A 250 -11.55 -1.19 13.83
CA LEU A 250 -11.35 0.09 14.50
C LEU A 250 -10.21 0.01 15.51
N VAL A 251 -9.42 1.07 15.62
CA VAL A 251 -8.73 1.42 16.86
C VAL A 251 -9.56 2.52 17.50
N LEU A 252 -10.20 2.23 18.63
CA LEU A 252 -11.13 3.14 19.30
C LEU A 252 -10.51 3.64 20.62
N ILE A 253 -9.99 4.86 20.60
CA ILE A 253 -9.41 5.53 21.76
C ILE A 253 -10.50 6.34 22.46
N SER A 254 -10.76 6.01 23.73
CA SER A 254 -11.65 6.79 24.56
C SER A 254 -10.94 7.99 25.17
N GLU A 255 -11.51 9.17 24.98
CA GLU A 255 -11.03 10.44 25.54
C GLU A 255 -11.90 10.94 26.71
N ALA A 256 -12.70 10.04 27.27
CA ALA A 256 -13.43 10.32 28.49
C ALA A 256 -12.45 10.62 29.64
N ARG A 257 -12.92 11.34 30.67
CA ARG A 257 -12.07 11.75 31.80
C ARG A 257 -12.05 10.75 32.94
N GLU A 258 -13.03 9.86 32.99
CA GLU A 258 -13.32 8.99 34.12
C GLU A 258 -13.25 7.53 33.70
N GLN A 259 -12.65 6.69 34.54
CA GLN A 259 -12.55 5.25 34.30
C GLN A 259 -13.92 4.60 34.07
N SER A 260 -14.94 5.03 34.81
CA SER A 260 -16.33 4.58 34.65
C SER A 260 -16.87 4.76 33.22
N SER A 261 -16.48 5.85 32.56
CA SER A 261 -16.88 6.12 31.17
C SER A 261 -16.12 5.24 30.20
N HIS A 262 -14.81 5.05 30.39
CA HIS A 262 -14.03 4.10 29.58
C HIS A 262 -14.62 2.68 29.64
N ASP A 263 -14.96 2.23 30.85
CA ASP A 263 -15.55 0.91 31.09
C ASP A 263 -16.92 0.79 30.41
N ALA A 264 -17.77 1.82 30.52
CA ALA A 264 -19.10 1.82 29.92
C ALA A 264 -19.06 1.84 28.38
N ILE A 265 -18.16 2.64 27.79
CA ILE A 265 -17.95 2.68 26.34
C ILE A 265 -17.48 1.30 25.84
N ARG A 266 -16.48 0.71 26.51
CA ARG A 266 -15.96 -0.61 26.14
C ARG A 266 -17.04 -1.69 26.25
N ALA A 267 -17.81 -1.68 27.33
CA ALA A 267 -18.87 -2.65 27.58
C ALA A 267 -19.95 -2.58 26.49
N GLU A 268 -20.44 -1.38 26.16
CA GLU A 268 -21.42 -1.19 25.09
C GLU A 268 -20.84 -1.58 23.73
N ALA A 269 -19.62 -1.14 23.40
CA ALA A 269 -18.96 -1.49 22.14
C ALA A 269 -18.83 -3.01 21.96
N THR A 270 -18.43 -3.72 23.01
CA THR A 270 -18.27 -5.18 23.02
C THR A 270 -19.63 -5.88 22.89
N GLU A 271 -20.63 -5.44 23.66
CA GLU A 271 -21.99 -5.98 23.62
C GLU A 271 -22.61 -5.81 22.22
N ARG A 272 -22.54 -4.60 21.65
CA ARG A 272 -23.12 -4.30 20.35
C ARG A 272 -22.41 -5.03 19.22
N LEU A 273 -21.08 -5.13 19.27
CA LEU A 273 -20.33 -5.91 18.29
C LEU A 273 -20.74 -7.40 18.32
N ALA A 274 -20.97 -7.96 19.52
CA ALA A 274 -21.46 -9.33 19.68
C ALA A 274 -22.91 -9.53 19.22
N GLN A 275 -23.76 -8.51 19.35
CA GLN A 275 -25.17 -8.52 18.91
C GLN A 275 -25.36 -8.18 17.43
N THR A 276 -24.36 -7.56 16.80
CA THR A 276 -24.41 -7.21 15.39
C THR A 276 -24.19 -8.46 14.55
N GLU A 277 -25.26 -9.19 14.27
CA GLU A 277 -25.29 -10.14 13.15
C GLU A 277 -25.23 -9.35 11.84
N VAL A 278 -24.04 -8.98 11.34
CA VAL A 278 -23.84 -8.82 9.90
C VAL A 278 -22.38 -9.10 9.54
N VAL A 279 -22.12 -10.32 9.09
CA VAL A 279 -21.51 -10.54 7.78
C VAL A 279 -22.31 -11.72 7.24
N GLU A 280 -22.88 -11.62 6.04
CA GLU A 280 -23.31 -12.81 5.30
C GLU A 280 -22.14 -13.81 5.40
N GLU A 281 -22.29 -14.93 6.13
CA GLU A 281 -21.16 -15.80 6.49
C GLU A 281 -20.63 -16.48 5.23
N GLY A 282 -19.81 -15.75 4.48
CA GLY A 282 -19.09 -16.27 3.34
C GLY A 282 -17.91 -17.11 3.82
N ARG A 283 -17.63 -18.20 3.12
CA ARG A 283 -16.39 -18.94 3.34
C ARG A 283 -15.18 -18.12 2.90
N LEU A 284 -14.00 -18.47 3.40
CA LEU A 284 -12.76 -17.87 2.91
C LEU A 284 -12.56 -18.20 1.43
N LEU A 285 -12.12 -17.21 0.65
CA LEU A 285 -11.79 -17.37 -0.77
C LEU A 285 -10.55 -18.25 -0.93
N ALA A 286 -9.49 -17.94 -0.16
CA ALA A 286 -8.31 -18.78 -0.09
C ALA A 286 -8.55 -19.95 0.85
N THR A 287 -7.98 -21.09 0.47
CA THR A 287 -7.91 -22.27 1.34
C THR A 287 -6.62 -22.29 2.15
N ARG A 288 -5.60 -21.52 1.74
CA ARG A 288 -4.32 -21.38 2.43
C ARG A 288 -4.29 -20.09 3.25
N ALA A 289 -4.07 -20.23 4.55
CA ALA A 289 -3.83 -19.11 5.43
C ALA A 289 -2.40 -18.56 5.23
N THR A 290 -2.27 -17.25 5.31
CA THR A 290 -1.01 -16.50 5.40
C THR A 290 -1.24 -15.39 6.42
N GLU A 291 -0.21 -14.98 7.16
CA GLU A 291 -0.37 -14.08 8.32
C GLU A 291 -0.76 -12.63 7.95
N LEU A 292 -0.45 -12.19 6.73
CA LEU A 292 -0.47 -10.77 6.36
C LEU A 292 -1.43 -10.32 5.23
N PRO A 293 -2.16 -11.18 4.49
CA PRO A 293 -3.23 -10.69 3.64
C PRO A 293 -4.56 -10.53 4.40
N ALA A 294 -5.24 -9.42 4.15
CA ALA A 294 -6.66 -9.27 4.50
C ALA A 294 -7.49 -10.32 3.74
N GLN A 295 -7.97 -11.32 4.46
CA GLN A 295 -8.68 -12.46 3.89
C GLN A 295 -10.04 -12.04 3.31
N VAL A 296 -10.24 -12.32 2.03
CA VAL A 296 -11.50 -12.11 1.30
C VAL A 296 -12.43 -13.27 1.61
N ARG A 297 -13.67 -12.95 1.97
CA ARG A 297 -14.76 -13.92 2.09
C ARG A 297 -15.61 -13.89 0.83
N VAL A 298 -16.19 -15.02 0.49
CA VAL A 298 -17.10 -15.19 -0.64
C VAL A 298 -18.37 -15.88 -0.21
N VAL A 299 -19.49 -15.44 -0.76
CA VAL A 299 -20.78 -16.12 -0.67
C VAL A 299 -21.08 -16.83 -1.97
N GLU A 300 -21.70 -17.99 -1.88
CA GLU A 300 -22.08 -18.80 -3.03
C GLU A 300 -23.41 -18.30 -3.60
N GLU A 301 -23.43 -18.04 -4.90
CA GLU A 301 -24.59 -17.58 -5.66
C GLU A 301 -24.75 -18.50 -6.89
N GLY A 302 -25.47 -19.61 -6.73
CA GLY A 302 -25.58 -20.63 -7.77
C GLY A 302 -24.24 -21.33 -8.03
N ASP A 303 -23.73 -21.30 -9.27
CA ASP A 303 -22.42 -21.84 -9.64
C ASP A 303 -21.27 -20.82 -9.49
N ARG A 304 -21.57 -19.66 -8.90
CA ARG A 304 -20.65 -18.52 -8.79
C ARG A 304 -20.42 -18.11 -7.35
N PHE A 305 -19.42 -17.25 -7.16
CA PHE A 305 -19.01 -16.72 -5.88
C PHE A 305 -18.95 -15.20 -5.95
N ARG A 306 -19.65 -14.53 -5.05
CA ARG A 306 -19.55 -13.08 -4.89
C ARG A 306 -18.60 -12.77 -3.74
N PRO A 307 -17.50 -12.02 -3.96
CA PRO A 307 -16.65 -11.57 -2.87
C PRO A 307 -17.34 -10.50 -2.02
N LEU A 308 -17.07 -10.54 -0.72
CA LEU A 308 -17.54 -9.58 0.28
C LEU A 308 -16.46 -8.53 0.55
N GLY A 309 -16.86 -7.32 0.96
CA GLY A 309 -15.93 -6.23 1.32
C GLY A 309 -15.15 -5.66 0.12
N ILE A 310 -15.76 -5.67 -1.07
CA ILE A 310 -15.22 -5.08 -2.29
C ILE A 310 -16.08 -3.88 -2.72
N SER A 311 -15.45 -2.88 -3.37
CA SER A 311 -16.14 -1.64 -3.76
C SER A 311 -16.77 -1.68 -5.15
N LYS A 312 -16.29 -2.58 -6.03
CA LYS A 312 -16.83 -2.79 -7.37
C LYS A 312 -17.48 -4.16 -7.49
N PRO A 313 -18.62 -4.28 -8.20
CA PRO A 313 -19.29 -5.58 -8.34
C PRO A 313 -18.42 -6.56 -9.14
N LEU A 314 -18.24 -7.76 -8.59
CA LEU A 314 -17.43 -8.82 -9.19
C LEU A 314 -18.04 -10.19 -8.89
N THR A 315 -18.02 -11.07 -9.88
CA THR A 315 -18.45 -12.46 -9.76
C THR A 315 -17.32 -13.40 -10.16
N LEU A 316 -17.02 -14.37 -9.30
CA LEU A 316 -15.98 -15.37 -9.50
C LEU A 316 -16.61 -16.73 -9.79
N SER A 317 -15.86 -17.63 -10.41
CA SER A 317 -16.26 -19.02 -10.64
C SER A 317 -15.10 -19.95 -10.38
N ASN A 318 -15.35 -21.25 -10.19
CA ASN A 318 -14.32 -22.29 -10.11
C ASN A 318 -13.15 -21.94 -9.18
N ILE A 319 -13.42 -21.28 -8.04
CA ILE A 319 -12.37 -20.78 -7.14
C ILE A 319 -11.54 -21.92 -6.52
N ASP A 320 -12.14 -23.10 -6.33
CA ASP A 320 -11.42 -24.27 -5.80
C ASP A 320 -10.65 -25.06 -6.88
N LYS A 321 -10.65 -24.60 -8.14
CA LYS A 321 -9.90 -25.26 -9.22
C LYS A 321 -8.41 -25.19 -8.91
N VAL A 322 -7.75 -26.35 -8.85
CA VAL A 322 -6.30 -26.46 -8.63
C VAL A 322 -5.55 -25.83 -9.79
N PHE A 323 -4.66 -24.87 -9.49
CA PHE A 323 -3.81 -24.18 -10.45
C PHE A 323 -2.35 -24.62 -10.37
N PHE A 324 -1.89 -25.00 -9.18
CA PHE A 324 -0.53 -25.50 -8.92
C PHE A 324 -0.63 -26.86 -8.24
N PRO A 325 -0.64 -27.98 -8.99
CA PRO A 325 -0.93 -29.30 -8.47
C PRO A 325 0.02 -29.78 -7.37
N ASP A 326 1.34 -29.59 -7.57
CA ASP A 326 2.37 -30.04 -6.63
C ASP A 326 2.24 -29.40 -5.24
N ASP A 327 1.83 -28.13 -5.21
CA ASP A 327 1.66 -27.35 -3.97
C ASP A 327 0.21 -27.37 -3.44
N GLY A 328 -0.72 -27.82 -4.28
CA GLY A 328 -2.16 -27.82 -4.02
C GLY A 328 -2.78 -26.41 -4.00
N TYR A 329 -2.16 -25.40 -4.62
CA TYR A 329 -2.76 -24.07 -4.69
C TYR A 329 -3.90 -24.04 -5.71
N ASN A 330 -5.01 -23.43 -5.32
CA ASN A 330 -6.17 -23.25 -6.18
C ASN A 330 -6.27 -21.81 -6.71
N LYS A 331 -7.25 -21.60 -7.59
CA LYS A 331 -7.52 -20.30 -8.19
C LYS A 331 -7.91 -19.26 -7.13
N GLY A 332 -8.63 -19.64 -6.09
CA GLY A 332 -9.00 -18.80 -4.95
C GLY A 332 -7.77 -18.25 -4.22
N ASP A 333 -6.76 -19.09 -3.99
CA ASP A 333 -5.49 -18.66 -3.38
C ASP A 333 -4.78 -17.60 -4.24
N LEU A 334 -4.77 -17.77 -5.58
CA LEU A 334 -4.21 -16.79 -6.51
C LEU A 334 -5.00 -15.47 -6.51
N ILE A 335 -6.33 -15.53 -6.51
CA ILE A 335 -7.19 -14.34 -6.45
C ILE A 335 -6.97 -13.61 -5.11
N GLN A 336 -6.89 -14.33 -4.01
CA GLN A 336 -6.58 -13.77 -2.69
C GLN A 336 -5.22 -13.07 -2.70
N TYR A 337 -4.18 -13.71 -3.25
CA TYR A 337 -2.86 -13.10 -3.36
C TYR A 337 -2.92 -11.75 -4.09
N TYR A 338 -3.54 -11.73 -5.28
CA TYR A 338 -3.65 -10.51 -6.07
C TYR A 338 -4.54 -9.44 -5.44
N SER A 339 -5.57 -9.84 -4.68
CA SER A 339 -6.37 -8.94 -3.85
C SER A 339 -5.53 -8.28 -2.75
N SER A 340 -4.62 -9.04 -2.16
CA SER A 340 -3.87 -8.61 -0.96
C SER A 340 -2.63 -7.79 -1.29
N ILE A 341 -2.00 -8.09 -2.42
CA ILE A 341 -0.81 -7.35 -2.90
C ILE A 341 -1.20 -6.06 -3.63
N SER A 342 -2.49 -5.78 -3.80
CA SER A 342 -2.99 -4.73 -4.68
C SER A 342 -2.39 -3.37 -4.40
N ASP A 343 -2.20 -3.01 -3.13
CA ASP A 343 -1.74 -1.68 -2.74
C ASP A 343 -0.27 -1.42 -3.14
N LEU A 344 0.52 -2.50 -3.22
CA LEU A 344 1.90 -2.48 -3.69
C LEU A 344 2.00 -2.68 -5.20
N LEU A 345 1.12 -3.49 -5.79
CA LEU A 345 1.19 -3.82 -7.22
C LEU A 345 0.55 -2.75 -8.11
N LEU A 346 -0.65 -2.27 -7.77
CA LEU A 346 -1.38 -1.29 -8.59
C LEU A 346 -0.59 -0.03 -8.96
N PRO A 347 0.23 0.58 -8.08
CA PRO A 347 1.03 1.74 -8.45
C PRO A 347 1.94 1.49 -9.66
N HIS A 348 2.41 0.25 -9.83
CA HIS A 348 3.23 -0.14 -10.97
C HIS A 348 2.44 -0.51 -12.22
N LEU A 349 1.10 -0.61 -12.14
CA LEU A 349 0.21 -1.01 -13.24
C LEU A 349 -0.73 0.11 -13.70
N VAL A 350 -1.09 1.05 -12.83
CA VAL A 350 -2.06 2.11 -13.13
C VAL A 350 -1.63 2.91 -14.37
N GLY A 351 -2.59 3.12 -15.27
CA GLY A 351 -2.38 3.78 -16.56
C GLY A 351 -1.55 2.99 -17.57
N ARG A 352 -1.07 1.78 -17.27
CA ARG A 352 -0.28 0.99 -18.24
C ARG A 352 -1.17 0.01 -18.97
N PRO A 353 -1.16 -0.03 -20.32
CA PRO A 353 -1.76 -1.13 -21.07
C PRO A 353 -1.18 -2.46 -20.60
N LEU A 354 -2.05 -3.46 -20.36
CA LEU A 354 -1.64 -4.75 -19.83
C LEU A 354 -1.87 -5.89 -20.83
N SER A 355 -0.86 -6.73 -21.01
CA SER A 355 -1.03 -8.05 -21.58
C SER A 355 -1.13 -9.10 -20.46
N MET A 356 -1.89 -10.17 -20.70
CA MET A 356 -2.18 -11.21 -19.72
C MET A 356 -1.68 -12.56 -20.21
N SER A 357 -0.97 -13.29 -19.35
CA SER A 357 -0.64 -14.71 -19.58
C SER A 357 -1.65 -15.57 -18.83
N ARG A 358 -2.55 -16.22 -19.57
CA ARG A 358 -3.69 -16.94 -19.01
C ARG A 358 -3.47 -18.45 -19.01
N TYR A 359 -3.88 -19.08 -17.92
CA TYR A 359 -3.79 -20.50 -17.60
C TYR A 359 -5.15 -20.97 -17.06
N PRO A 360 -6.18 -21.11 -17.92
CA PRO A 360 -7.54 -21.40 -17.47
C PRO A 360 -7.69 -22.69 -16.65
N ASP A 361 -6.76 -23.63 -16.86
CA ASP A 361 -6.71 -24.96 -16.23
C ASP A 361 -5.41 -25.18 -15.44
N GLY A 362 -4.80 -24.10 -14.94
CA GLY A 362 -3.57 -24.17 -14.13
C GLY A 362 -2.29 -24.33 -14.95
N ILE A 363 -1.16 -24.46 -14.25
CA ILE A 363 0.18 -24.41 -14.86
C ILE A 363 0.53 -25.62 -15.75
N GLU A 364 -0.18 -26.74 -15.59
CA GLU A 364 -0.04 -27.95 -16.42
C GLU A 364 -0.97 -27.92 -17.65
N GLY A 365 -1.94 -27.00 -17.67
CA GLY A 365 -2.92 -26.85 -18.73
C GLY A 365 -2.41 -26.03 -19.92
N SER A 366 -3.33 -25.76 -20.84
CA SER A 366 -3.05 -24.86 -21.96
C SER A 366 -2.90 -23.41 -21.48
N THR A 367 -2.04 -22.66 -22.17
CA THR A 367 -1.82 -21.23 -21.91
C THR A 367 -1.92 -20.41 -23.18
N PHE A 368 -2.34 -19.16 -23.04
CA PHE A 368 -2.32 -18.19 -24.13
C PHE A 368 -2.01 -16.78 -23.62
N TYR A 369 -1.40 -16.00 -24.50
CA TYR A 369 -1.01 -14.63 -24.25
C TYR A 369 -2.05 -13.68 -24.87
N GLU A 370 -2.75 -12.94 -24.02
CA GLU A 370 -3.88 -12.09 -24.41
C GLU A 370 -3.50 -10.61 -24.30
N LYS A 371 -3.39 -9.95 -25.46
CA LYS A 371 -3.14 -8.51 -25.56
C LYS A 371 -4.43 -7.70 -25.58
N ARG A 372 -5.40 -8.20 -26.34
CA ARG A 372 -6.69 -7.52 -26.54
C ARG A 372 -7.55 -7.66 -25.29
N ALA A 373 -8.22 -6.58 -24.90
CA ALA A 373 -9.21 -6.60 -23.84
C ALA A 373 -10.27 -7.68 -24.11
N PRO A 374 -10.52 -8.62 -23.17
CA PRO A 374 -11.53 -9.65 -23.36
C PRO A 374 -12.90 -8.99 -23.41
N GLY A 375 -13.77 -9.32 -24.37
CA GLY A 375 -15.10 -8.69 -24.53
C GLY A 375 -16.15 -9.05 -23.46
N HIS A 376 -15.73 -9.61 -22.33
CA HIS A 376 -16.57 -9.96 -21.17
C HIS A 376 -16.01 -9.33 -19.88
N GLN A 377 -15.22 -8.27 -20.03
CA GLN A 377 -14.78 -7.46 -18.91
C GLN A 377 -15.97 -6.77 -18.24
N PRO A 378 -15.93 -6.55 -16.91
CA PRO A 378 -16.95 -5.76 -16.23
C PRO A 378 -17.03 -4.34 -16.80
N ASP A 379 -18.22 -3.74 -16.81
CA ASP A 379 -18.46 -2.40 -17.38
C ASP A 379 -17.61 -1.29 -16.74
N TRP A 380 -17.20 -1.48 -15.49
CA TRP A 380 -16.33 -0.55 -14.76
C TRP A 380 -14.85 -0.66 -15.12
N MET A 381 -14.46 -1.64 -15.94
CA MET A 381 -13.06 -1.85 -16.34
C MET A 381 -12.72 -1.00 -17.55
N GLU A 382 -11.76 -0.11 -17.37
CA GLU A 382 -11.27 0.77 -18.43
C GLU A 382 -10.35 0.02 -19.41
N THR A 383 -10.40 0.47 -20.66
CA THR A 383 -9.48 0.03 -21.72
C THR A 383 -8.81 1.23 -22.37
N THR A 384 -7.73 0.99 -23.10
CA THR A 384 -7.08 2.02 -23.89
C THR A 384 -6.66 1.48 -25.27
N PRO A 385 -6.88 2.24 -26.36
CA PRO A 385 -6.41 1.86 -27.68
C PRO A 385 -4.90 2.03 -27.77
N VAL A 386 -4.23 1.03 -28.34
CA VAL A 386 -2.80 1.06 -28.65
C VAL A 386 -2.60 0.75 -30.13
N PRO A 387 -1.87 1.60 -30.89
CA PRO A 387 -1.53 1.32 -32.28
C PRO A 387 -0.76 0.01 -32.45
N SER A 388 -1.16 -0.80 -33.44
CA SER A 388 -0.51 -2.07 -33.74
C SER A 388 0.38 -1.96 -34.98
N ASP A 389 1.70 -1.98 -34.76
CA ASP A 389 2.70 -1.99 -35.83
C ASP A 389 2.60 -3.23 -36.74
N SER A 390 2.07 -4.33 -36.19
CA SER A 390 2.03 -5.65 -36.84
C SER A 390 0.76 -5.96 -37.63
N GLN A 391 -0.39 -5.45 -37.18
CA GLN A 391 -1.69 -5.75 -37.77
C GLN A 391 -2.31 -4.53 -38.47
N GLY A 392 -1.77 -3.33 -38.25
CA GLY A 392 -2.43 -2.07 -38.60
C GLY A 392 -3.65 -1.80 -37.72
N GLY A 393 -4.01 -0.52 -37.55
CA GLY A 393 -5.10 -0.11 -36.66
C GLY A 393 -4.75 -0.20 -35.18
N GLU A 394 -5.77 -0.28 -34.33
CA GLU A 394 -5.63 -0.22 -32.87
C GLU A 394 -6.08 -1.53 -32.19
N ILE A 395 -5.43 -1.86 -31.08
CA ILE A 395 -5.82 -2.94 -30.17
C ILE A 395 -6.21 -2.29 -28.85
N GLU A 396 -7.41 -2.60 -28.37
CA GLU A 396 -7.85 -2.23 -27.02
C GLU A 396 -7.13 -3.10 -26.00
N PHE A 397 -6.44 -2.49 -25.03
CA PHE A 397 -5.80 -3.17 -23.90
C PHE A 397 -6.55 -2.87 -22.62
N VAL A 398 -6.60 -3.83 -21.68
CA VAL A 398 -7.15 -3.57 -20.34
C VAL A 398 -6.20 -2.76 -19.49
N LEU A 399 -6.78 -1.97 -18.58
CA LEU A 399 -6.08 -1.23 -17.53
C LEU A 399 -6.43 -1.81 -16.15
N ALA A 400 -5.52 -1.63 -15.18
CA ALA A 400 -5.74 -2.06 -13.79
C ALA A 400 -5.71 -0.88 -12.84
N HIS A 401 -6.90 -0.40 -12.47
CA HIS A 401 -7.07 0.76 -11.58
C HIS A 401 -7.64 0.40 -10.20
N SER A 402 -7.93 -0.88 -9.92
CA SER A 402 -8.44 -1.29 -8.62
C SER A 402 -8.06 -2.72 -8.25
N ARG A 403 -8.21 -3.03 -6.96
CA ARG A 403 -8.00 -4.38 -6.40
C ARG A 403 -8.89 -5.42 -7.10
N GLU A 404 -10.13 -5.05 -7.38
CA GLU A 404 -11.12 -5.89 -8.07
C GLU A 404 -10.70 -6.19 -9.52
N ALA A 405 -9.96 -5.30 -10.19
CA ALA A 405 -9.40 -5.59 -11.51
C ALA A 405 -8.37 -6.73 -11.45
N LEU A 406 -7.49 -6.71 -10.45
CA LEU A 406 -6.51 -7.79 -10.24
C LEU A 406 -7.19 -9.11 -9.88
N MET A 407 -8.21 -9.04 -9.01
CA MET A 407 -9.04 -10.22 -8.68
C MET A 407 -9.73 -10.79 -9.93
N TRP A 408 -10.23 -9.93 -10.81
CA TRP A 408 -10.86 -10.35 -12.06
C TRP A 408 -9.85 -11.00 -13.02
N PHE A 409 -8.66 -10.43 -13.21
CA PHE A 409 -7.60 -11.04 -14.01
C PHE A 409 -7.29 -12.45 -13.50
N ALA A 410 -7.03 -12.60 -12.21
CA ALA A 410 -6.77 -13.88 -11.58
C ALA A 410 -7.95 -14.85 -11.72
N GLY A 411 -9.18 -14.35 -11.57
CA GLY A 411 -10.43 -15.12 -11.72
C GLY A 411 -10.61 -15.71 -13.12
N MET A 412 -10.12 -15.02 -14.14
CA MET A 412 -10.07 -15.47 -15.53
C MET A 412 -8.88 -16.39 -15.86
N GLY A 413 -8.06 -16.72 -14.86
CA GLY A 413 -6.87 -17.54 -15.01
C GLY A 413 -5.62 -16.79 -15.43
N CYS A 414 -5.58 -15.45 -15.37
CA CYS A 414 -4.35 -14.71 -15.57
C CYS A 414 -3.39 -14.98 -14.39
N ILE A 415 -2.30 -15.71 -14.65
CA ILE A 415 -1.25 -15.94 -13.64
C ILE A 415 -0.23 -14.81 -13.73
N GLU A 416 0.16 -14.40 -14.94
CA GLU A 416 1.18 -13.37 -15.15
C GLU A 416 0.59 -12.10 -15.76
N ILE A 417 0.87 -10.96 -15.13
CA ILE A 417 0.46 -9.62 -15.60
C ILE A 417 1.68 -8.92 -16.19
N HIS A 418 1.54 -8.47 -17.44
CA HIS A 418 2.64 -7.89 -18.22
C HIS A 418 2.32 -6.45 -18.64
N PRO A 419 2.70 -5.44 -17.83
CA PRO A 419 2.52 -4.04 -18.18
C PRO A 419 3.46 -3.57 -19.29
N PHE A 420 3.02 -2.55 -20.01
CA PHE A 420 3.87 -1.73 -20.87
C PHE A 420 4.89 -0.91 -20.04
N HIS A 421 6.01 -0.56 -20.66
CA HIS A 421 7.01 0.34 -20.03
C HIS A 421 6.57 1.81 -20.00
N SER A 422 5.59 2.18 -20.83
CA SER A 422 4.93 3.48 -20.92
C SER A 422 3.50 3.44 -20.37
N GLN A 423 2.87 4.61 -20.27
CA GLN A 423 1.51 4.80 -19.77
C GLN A 423 0.59 5.36 -20.87
N MET A 424 -0.72 5.19 -20.69
CA MET A 424 -1.74 5.82 -21.51
C MET A 424 -1.51 7.33 -21.57
N GLY A 425 -1.71 7.91 -22.75
CA GLY A 425 -1.40 9.31 -23.02
C GLY A 425 0.08 9.62 -23.32
N SER A 426 1.01 8.69 -23.06
CA SER A 426 2.45 8.85 -23.38
C SER A 426 3.11 7.53 -23.80
N LEU A 427 2.47 6.80 -24.72
CA LEU A 427 2.89 5.44 -25.10
C LEU A 427 4.30 5.36 -25.70
N GLU A 428 4.81 6.45 -26.29
CA GLU A 428 6.14 6.51 -26.90
C GLU A 428 7.28 6.65 -25.87
N TYR A 429 6.96 7.11 -24.66
CA TYR A 429 7.93 7.49 -23.64
C TYR A 429 7.87 6.53 -22.45
N PRO A 430 8.75 5.51 -22.39
CA PRO A 430 8.84 4.64 -21.22
C PRO A 430 9.30 5.41 -19.98
N THR A 431 8.79 4.98 -18.84
CA THR A 431 9.15 5.52 -17.50
C THR A 431 10.41 4.89 -16.90
N HIS A 432 10.98 3.88 -17.56
CA HIS A 432 12.14 3.13 -17.07
C HIS A 432 12.82 2.37 -18.21
N ALA A 433 14.12 2.11 -18.07
CA ALA A 433 14.83 1.10 -18.83
C ALA A 433 14.81 -0.25 -18.10
N VAL A 434 14.78 -1.36 -18.85
CA VAL A 434 14.86 -2.72 -18.32
C VAL A 434 16.06 -3.44 -18.89
N PHE A 435 16.90 -3.97 -18.01
CA PHE A 435 17.92 -4.96 -18.34
C PHE A 435 17.38 -6.34 -17.95
N ASP A 436 17.12 -7.18 -18.96
CA ASP A 436 16.67 -8.56 -18.78
C ASP A 436 17.84 -9.52 -18.97
N PHE A 437 18.21 -10.23 -17.90
CA PHE A 437 19.24 -11.26 -17.88
C PHE A 437 18.57 -12.63 -17.99
N ASP A 438 18.35 -13.10 -19.23
CA ASP A 438 17.73 -14.39 -19.52
C ASP A 438 18.80 -15.49 -19.68
N PRO A 439 18.91 -16.45 -18.75
CA PRO A 439 19.84 -17.56 -18.88
C PRO A 439 19.45 -18.46 -20.06
N ALA A 440 20.35 -18.59 -21.03
CA ALA A 440 20.17 -19.55 -22.11
C ALA A 440 20.49 -20.97 -21.64
N GLU A 441 20.17 -21.95 -22.49
CA GLU A 441 20.47 -23.36 -22.21
C GLU A 441 21.95 -23.56 -21.88
N GLY A 442 22.23 -24.26 -20.77
CA GLY A 442 23.58 -24.53 -20.28
C GLY A 442 24.23 -23.42 -19.45
N SER A 443 23.57 -22.27 -19.26
CA SER A 443 24.04 -21.23 -18.33
C SER A 443 23.64 -21.53 -16.88
N THR A 444 24.32 -20.88 -15.94
CA THR A 444 24.17 -21.08 -14.49
C THR A 444 23.56 -19.85 -13.81
N TRP A 445 23.02 -20.05 -12.60
CA TRP A 445 22.50 -18.94 -11.79
C TRP A 445 23.61 -17.96 -11.39
N GLU A 446 24.80 -18.47 -11.12
CA GLU A 446 25.98 -17.68 -10.76
C GLU A 446 26.39 -16.72 -11.88
N GLN A 447 26.24 -17.13 -13.14
CA GLN A 447 26.45 -16.25 -14.30
C GLN A 447 25.41 -15.12 -14.36
N VAL A 448 24.14 -15.40 -14.03
CA VAL A 448 23.09 -14.37 -13.94
C VAL A 448 23.44 -13.35 -12.84
N VAL A 449 23.78 -13.83 -11.65
CA VAL A 449 24.19 -13.00 -10.50
C VAL A 449 25.41 -12.15 -10.84
N SER A 450 26.42 -12.74 -11.48
CA SER A 450 27.62 -12.05 -11.96
C SER A 450 27.28 -10.92 -12.92
N GLY A 451 26.42 -11.19 -13.92
CA GLY A 451 25.93 -10.20 -14.87
C GLY A 451 25.18 -9.05 -14.20
N VAL A 452 24.26 -9.34 -13.28
CA VAL A 452 23.48 -8.32 -12.56
C VAL A 452 24.37 -7.45 -11.67
N ARG A 453 25.34 -8.05 -10.95
CA ARG A 453 26.30 -7.28 -10.14
C ARG A 453 27.20 -6.40 -11.00
N LEU A 454 27.64 -6.89 -12.16
CA LEU A 454 28.39 -6.10 -13.13
C LEU A 454 27.58 -4.90 -13.62
N LEU A 455 26.28 -5.07 -13.90
CA LEU A 455 25.40 -3.95 -14.24
C LEU A 455 25.30 -2.95 -13.09
N GLY A 456 25.12 -3.41 -11.85
CA GLY A 456 25.05 -2.53 -10.68
C GLY A 456 26.27 -1.61 -10.55
N GLU A 457 27.48 -2.16 -10.71
CA GLU A 457 28.72 -1.38 -10.72
C GLU A 457 28.81 -0.42 -11.91
N ALA A 458 28.34 -0.84 -13.09
CA ALA A 458 28.33 0.00 -14.27
C ALA A 458 27.35 1.18 -14.13
N LEU A 459 26.13 0.94 -13.65
CA LEU A 459 25.13 1.99 -13.38
C LEU A 459 25.67 3.00 -12.38
N LYS A 460 26.27 2.53 -11.27
CA LYS A 460 26.89 3.40 -10.26
C LYS A 460 27.95 4.32 -10.85
N ARG A 461 28.79 3.82 -11.77
CA ARG A 461 29.81 4.63 -12.48
C ARG A 461 29.21 5.64 -13.45
N LEU A 462 28.04 5.33 -14.02
CA LEU A 462 27.28 6.20 -14.91
C LEU A 462 26.40 7.21 -14.15
N GLY A 463 26.42 7.20 -12.81
CA GLY A 463 25.56 8.06 -11.99
C GLY A 463 24.08 7.65 -12.02
N LEU A 464 23.79 6.41 -12.41
CA LEU A 464 22.44 5.86 -12.46
C LEU A 464 22.20 4.87 -11.31
N SER A 465 20.96 4.78 -10.89
CA SER A 465 20.44 3.84 -9.90
C SER A 465 19.45 2.89 -10.56
N GLY A 466 19.64 1.60 -10.31
CA GLY A 466 18.72 0.55 -10.74
C GLY A 466 18.10 -0.18 -9.55
N VAL A 467 16.98 -0.83 -9.77
CA VAL A 467 16.29 -1.69 -8.79
C VAL A 467 16.25 -3.12 -9.33
N PRO A 468 16.98 -4.07 -8.71
CA PRO A 468 16.97 -5.45 -9.15
C PRO A 468 15.72 -6.18 -8.66
N LYS A 469 15.26 -7.15 -9.46
CA LYS A 469 14.23 -8.10 -9.06
C LYS A 469 14.49 -9.49 -9.61
N LEU A 470 14.10 -10.50 -8.86
CA LEU A 470 13.94 -11.85 -9.41
C LEU A 470 12.91 -11.81 -10.53
N SER A 471 13.14 -12.59 -11.59
CA SER A 471 12.07 -12.80 -12.57
C SER A 471 10.93 -13.63 -11.97
N GLY A 472 11.23 -14.49 -10.99
CA GLY A 472 10.37 -15.58 -10.53
C GLY A 472 10.38 -16.78 -11.47
N SER A 473 11.22 -16.78 -12.52
CA SER A 473 11.40 -17.92 -13.42
C SER A 473 12.86 -18.37 -13.43
N ARG A 474 13.68 -17.89 -14.36
CA ARG A 474 15.09 -18.34 -14.50
C ARG A 474 16.10 -17.21 -14.35
N GLY A 475 15.75 -16.02 -14.85
CA GLY A 475 16.62 -14.85 -14.88
C GLY A 475 16.36 -13.83 -13.78
N MET A 476 16.91 -12.63 -13.99
CA MET A 476 16.70 -11.44 -13.18
C MET A 476 16.48 -10.23 -14.07
N HIS A 477 15.71 -9.26 -13.59
CA HIS A 477 15.56 -7.98 -14.27
C HIS A 477 16.11 -6.86 -13.40
N VAL A 478 16.68 -5.83 -14.01
CA VAL A 478 17.06 -4.58 -13.34
C VAL A 478 16.35 -3.43 -14.02
N TYR A 479 15.61 -2.64 -13.24
CA TYR A 479 14.86 -1.48 -13.72
C TYR A 479 15.63 -0.22 -13.39
N VAL A 480 15.89 0.63 -14.38
CA VAL A 480 16.48 1.96 -14.19
C VAL A 480 15.35 2.97 -14.42
N PRO A 481 14.76 3.57 -13.38
CA PRO A 481 13.66 4.50 -13.55
C PRO A 481 14.14 5.81 -14.14
N LEU A 482 13.37 6.38 -15.07
CA LEU A 482 13.75 7.53 -15.87
C LEU A 482 12.76 8.67 -15.70
N GLY A 483 13.27 9.90 -15.75
CA GLY A 483 12.45 11.09 -15.93
C GLY A 483 11.82 11.15 -17.33
N PRO A 484 10.90 12.09 -17.57
CA PRO A 484 10.27 12.28 -18.86
C PRO A 484 11.29 12.63 -19.96
N GLY A 485 10.93 12.38 -21.23
CA GLY A 485 11.72 12.79 -22.40
C GLY A 485 12.68 11.74 -22.98
N HIS A 486 12.54 10.48 -22.58
CA HIS A 486 13.28 9.35 -23.15
C HIS A 486 12.31 8.47 -23.94
N ASP A 487 12.43 8.45 -25.25
CA ASP A 487 11.62 7.55 -26.09
C ASP A 487 12.15 6.11 -26.05
N HIS A 488 11.33 5.16 -26.51
CA HIS A 488 11.70 3.74 -26.57
C HIS A 488 13.00 3.47 -27.35
N ALA A 489 13.26 4.22 -28.43
CA ALA A 489 14.43 4.00 -29.27
C ALA A 489 15.73 4.38 -28.54
N ARG A 490 15.72 5.55 -27.89
CA ARG A 490 16.80 6.07 -27.06
C ARG A 490 17.11 5.14 -25.90
N VAL A 491 16.08 4.71 -25.16
CA VAL A 491 16.24 3.77 -24.04
C VAL A 491 16.83 2.44 -24.53
N ARG A 492 16.34 1.91 -25.65
CA ARG A 492 16.88 0.67 -26.24
C ARG A 492 18.33 0.83 -26.69
N HIS A 493 18.72 1.97 -27.27
CA HIS A 493 20.11 2.24 -27.66
C HIS A 493 21.04 2.30 -26.44
N PHE A 494 20.61 2.94 -25.35
CA PHE A 494 21.35 2.95 -24.09
C PHE A 494 21.56 1.52 -23.55
N VAL A 495 20.51 0.71 -23.50
CA VAL A 495 20.59 -0.68 -23.01
C VAL A 495 21.48 -1.54 -23.92
N ASP A 496 21.42 -1.37 -25.25
CA ASP A 496 22.30 -2.07 -26.19
C ASP A 496 23.77 -1.68 -26.01
N ALA A 497 24.07 -0.38 -25.92
CA ALA A 497 25.43 0.11 -25.75
C ALA A 497 26.04 -0.37 -24.43
N LEU A 498 25.32 -0.24 -23.32
CA LEU A 498 25.79 -0.73 -22.02
C LEU A 498 25.92 -2.25 -22.00
N GLY A 499 24.96 -2.97 -22.57
CA GLY A 499 25.03 -4.42 -22.72
C GLY A 499 26.27 -4.89 -23.51
N ARG A 500 26.67 -4.18 -24.57
CA ARG A 500 27.90 -4.48 -25.33
C ARG A 500 29.16 -4.27 -24.50
N VAL A 501 29.20 -3.21 -23.69
CA VAL A 501 30.31 -2.97 -22.75
C VAL A 501 30.39 -4.13 -21.76
N MET A 502 29.26 -4.58 -21.22
CA MET A 502 29.21 -5.72 -20.31
C MET A 502 29.66 -7.03 -20.96
N VAL A 503 29.21 -7.32 -22.19
CA VAL A 503 29.68 -8.49 -22.94
C VAL A 503 31.17 -8.40 -23.24
N GLY A 504 31.71 -7.21 -23.52
CA GLY A 504 33.15 -7.01 -23.68
C GLY A 504 33.94 -7.30 -22.40
N ALA A 505 33.37 -6.97 -21.23
CA ALA A 505 33.98 -7.20 -19.93
C ALA A 505 33.86 -8.65 -19.42
N ASN A 506 32.79 -9.36 -19.78
CA ASN A 506 32.58 -10.77 -19.43
C ASN A 506 32.02 -11.57 -20.63
N PRO A 507 32.84 -11.80 -21.68
CA PRO A 507 32.37 -12.43 -22.91
C PRO A 507 32.09 -13.92 -22.78
N ASP A 508 32.64 -14.58 -21.76
CA ASP A 508 32.44 -16.01 -21.54
C ASP A 508 31.07 -16.31 -20.93
N ASP A 509 30.56 -15.43 -20.06
CA ASP A 509 29.27 -15.61 -19.40
C ASP A 509 28.12 -14.82 -20.03
N LEU A 510 28.39 -13.71 -20.73
CA LEU A 510 27.36 -12.81 -21.24
C LEU A 510 27.31 -12.80 -22.78
N THR A 511 26.12 -12.56 -23.32
CA THR A 511 25.92 -12.43 -24.76
C THR A 511 24.75 -11.51 -25.09
N MET A 512 24.84 -10.86 -26.25
CA MET A 512 23.73 -10.15 -26.89
C MET A 512 23.44 -10.72 -28.29
N ALA A 513 23.97 -11.91 -28.60
CA ALA A 513 23.79 -12.53 -29.89
C ALA A 513 22.32 -12.98 -30.10
N TRP A 514 21.69 -12.50 -31.16
CA TRP A 514 20.34 -12.90 -31.53
C TRP A 514 20.21 -14.40 -31.88
N ASP A 515 21.24 -15.00 -32.45
CA ASP A 515 21.25 -16.42 -32.79
C ASP A 515 21.31 -17.29 -31.52
N LYS A 516 20.27 -18.10 -31.29
CA LYS A 516 20.17 -18.99 -30.12
C LYS A 516 21.38 -19.91 -29.95
N LYS A 517 21.99 -20.38 -31.06
CA LYS A 517 23.18 -21.26 -31.00
C LYS A 517 24.40 -20.56 -30.41
N LYS A 518 24.47 -19.24 -30.52
CA LYS A 518 25.55 -18.41 -29.96
C LYS A 518 25.30 -18.03 -28.50
N ARG A 519 24.18 -18.45 -27.91
CA ARG A 519 23.81 -18.17 -26.53
C ARG A 519 24.09 -19.33 -25.58
N THR A 520 24.27 -20.56 -26.09
CA THR A 520 24.48 -21.74 -25.25
C THR A 520 25.63 -21.53 -24.25
N GLY A 521 25.37 -21.82 -22.98
CA GLY A 521 26.33 -21.61 -21.88
C GLY A 521 26.44 -20.17 -21.35
N LYS A 522 25.62 -19.24 -21.86
CA LYS A 522 25.71 -17.80 -21.54
C LYS A 522 24.36 -17.22 -21.13
N VAL A 523 24.41 -16.07 -20.45
CA VAL A 523 23.25 -15.24 -20.10
C VAL A 523 23.05 -14.20 -21.19
N PHE A 524 21.84 -14.16 -21.73
CA PHE A 524 21.46 -13.23 -22.79
C PHE A 524 20.93 -11.93 -22.18
N ILE A 525 21.50 -10.80 -22.62
CA ILE A 525 21.01 -9.46 -22.28
C ILE A 525 20.09 -8.98 -23.41
N ASP A 526 18.78 -8.96 -23.17
CA ASP A 526 17.80 -8.62 -24.22
C ASP A 526 17.46 -7.13 -24.25
N ALA A 527 18.23 -6.34 -25.01
CA ALA A 527 17.94 -4.92 -25.21
C ALA A 527 16.56 -4.67 -25.84
N ASN A 528 15.99 -5.64 -26.58
CA ASN A 528 14.72 -5.46 -27.27
C ASN A 528 13.52 -5.52 -26.35
N ARG A 529 13.70 -5.91 -25.09
CA ARG A 529 12.67 -5.72 -24.06
C ARG A 529 12.25 -4.27 -23.92
N ASN A 530 13.09 -3.32 -24.35
CA ASN A 530 12.81 -1.88 -24.29
C ASN A 530 12.16 -1.32 -25.57
N ALA A 531 11.90 -2.15 -26.59
CA ALA A 531 11.20 -1.68 -27.78
C ALA A 531 9.73 -1.30 -27.49
N SER A 532 9.14 -0.46 -28.33
CA SER A 532 7.74 -0.07 -28.21
C SER A 532 6.81 -1.29 -28.20
N GLY A 533 5.76 -1.23 -27.38
CA GLY A 533 4.75 -2.29 -27.23
C GLY A 533 5.26 -3.60 -26.60
N GLN A 534 6.52 -3.64 -26.15
CA GLN A 534 7.04 -4.76 -25.37
C GLN A 534 6.56 -4.68 -23.93
N THR A 535 6.48 -5.86 -23.32
CA THR A 535 6.03 -6.04 -21.97
C THR A 535 6.86 -7.13 -21.29
N ILE A 536 6.85 -7.12 -19.97
CA ILE A 536 7.56 -8.08 -19.15
C ILE A 536 6.76 -8.32 -17.86
N ALA A 537 6.93 -9.48 -17.23
CA ALA A 537 6.19 -9.80 -16.01
C ALA A 537 6.44 -8.72 -14.94
N SER A 538 5.34 -8.14 -14.44
CA SER A 538 5.37 -7.07 -13.44
C SER A 538 6.14 -7.49 -12.19
N VAL A 539 6.62 -6.51 -11.42
CA VAL A 539 6.91 -6.75 -10.01
C VAL A 539 5.68 -7.37 -9.34
N TYR A 540 5.88 -8.23 -8.35
CA TYR A 540 4.83 -8.93 -7.59
C TYR A 540 3.93 -9.87 -8.39
N SER A 541 4.13 -10.03 -9.70
CA SER A 541 3.37 -11.01 -10.47
C SER A 541 3.81 -12.44 -10.13
N VAL A 542 2.84 -13.32 -9.87
CA VAL A 542 3.06 -14.77 -9.72
C VAL A 542 3.52 -15.35 -11.05
N ARG A 543 4.41 -16.33 -11.01
CA ARG A 543 4.90 -17.04 -12.19
C ARG A 543 4.33 -18.46 -12.23
N PRO A 544 4.01 -18.98 -13.43
CA PRO A 544 3.36 -20.28 -13.63
C PRO A 544 4.40 -21.40 -13.54
N ARG A 545 4.96 -21.56 -12.34
CA ARG A 545 5.99 -22.55 -12.00
C ARG A 545 5.61 -23.23 -10.68
N PRO A 546 6.09 -24.46 -10.43
CA PRO A 546 5.96 -25.08 -9.12
C PRO A 546 6.42 -24.15 -8.00
N GLY A 547 5.69 -24.12 -6.89
CA GLY A 547 5.90 -23.20 -5.77
C GLY A 547 5.20 -21.85 -5.89
N ALA A 548 4.56 -21.53 -7.02
CA ALA A 548 3.99 -20.21 -7.31
C ALA A 548 4.96 -19.04 -6.99
N PRO A 549 6.20 -19.06 -7.56
CA PRO A 549 7.19 -18.04 -7.29
C PRO A 549 6.74 -16.67 -7.79
N VAL A 550 7.27 -15.63 -7.17
CA VAL A 550 6.91 -14.24 -7.48
C VAL A 550 8.10 -13.52 -8.10
N SER A 551 7.80 -12.63 -9.04
CA SER A 551 8.71 -11.61 -9.58
C SER A 551 9.02 -10.57 -8.48
N ALA A 552 9.93 -10.92 -7.57
CA ALA A 552 10.12 -10.21 -6.30
C ALA A 552 11.29 -9.21 -6.33
N PRO A 553 11.10 -7.97 -5.83
CA PRO A 553 12.15 -6.95 -5.78
C PRO A 553 13.20 -7.25 -4.71
N LEU A 554 14.46 -6.96 -5.03
CA LEU A 554 15.64 -7.23 -4.19
C LEU A 554 16.36 -5.93 -3.82
N ARG A 555 17.03 -5.92 -2.66
CA ARG A 555 18.12 -4.96 -2.44
C ARG A 555 19.37 -5.45 -3.17
N TRP A 556 20.27 -4.53 -3.49
CA TRP A 556 21.53 -4.86 -4.18
C TRP A 556 22.42 -5.83 -3.39
N ASP A 557 22.43 -5.75 -2.06
CA ASP A 557 23.20 -6.63 -1.17
C ASP A 557 22.67 -8.08 -1.13
N GLU A 558 21.43 -8.30 -1.56
CA GLU A 558 20.79 -9.62 -1.61
C GLU A 558 20.95 -10.32 -2.97
N VAL A 559 21.47 -9.62 -3.98
CA VAL A 559 21.65 -10.20 -5.33
C VAL A 559 22.61 -11.39 -5.21
N GLY A 560 22.09 -12.60 -5.43
CA GLY A 560 22.81 -13.86 -5.33
C GLY A 560 22.70 -14.58 -3.98
N SER A 561 22.10 -13.98 -2.95
CA SER A 561 21.76 -14.69 -1.70
C SER A 561 20.35 -15.29 -1.72
N VAL A 562 19.53 -14.89 -2.70
CA VAL A 562 18.17 -15.38 -2.93
C VAL A 562 18.03 -15.75 -4.41
N ALA A 563 17.40 -16.87 -4.72
CA ALA A 563 17.18 -17.39 -6.07
C ALA A 563 15.71 -17.35 -6.47
N ASN A 564 15.45 -17.53 -7.78
CA ASN A 564 14.08 -17.75 -8.26
C ASN A 564 13.50 -19.02 -7.62
N GLY A 565 12.29 -18.94 -7.06
CA GLY A 565 11.69 -20.03 -6.29
C GLY A 565 11.65 -19.78 -4.79
N ASP A 566 12.65 -19.07 -4.24
CA ASP A 566 12.73 -18.82 -2.80
C ASP A 566 11.65 -17.86 -2.30
N ILE A 567 11.19 -16.96 -3.16
CA ILE A 567 10.10 -16.01 -2.87
C ILE A 567 8.86 -16.42 -3.66
N THR A 568 7.79 -16.74 -2.94
CA THR A 568 6.53 -17.26 -3.45
C THR A 568 5.36 -16.38 -2.99
N MET A 569 4.18 -16.63 -3.55
CA MET A 569 2.96 -15.91 -3.16
C MET A 569 2.59 -16.10 -1.68
N LEU A 570 3.11 -17.12 -1.00
CA LEU A 570 2.87 -17.35 0.43
C LEU A 570 3.87 -16.65 1.35
N ASN A 571 5.14 -16.55 0.97
CA ASN A 571 6.20 -16.08 1.89
C ASN A 571 6.69 -14.65 1.60
N ILE A 572 6.28 -14.04 0.47
CA ILE A 572 6.66 -12.67 0.14
C ILE A 572 6.25 -11.65 1.21
N TRP A 573 5.22 -11.96 1.99
CA TRP A 573 4.72 -11.10 3.06
C TRP A 573 5.74 -10.83 4.16
N ASP A 574 6.59 -11.81 4.50
CA ASP A 574 7.67 -11.61 5.48
C ASP A 574 8.68 -10.56 5.02
N ARG A 575 8.87 -10.47 3.70
CA ARG A 575 9.75 -9.48 3.08
C ARG A 575 9.11 -8.10 3.10
N ILE A 576 7.84 -8.02 2.74
CA ILE A 576 7.06 -6.77 2.77
C ILE A 576 7.01 -6.21 4.19
N ARG A 577 6.77 -7.05 5.21
CA ARG A 577 6.78 -6.65 6.62
C ARG A 577 8.10 -6.03 7.05
N ARG A 578 9.23 -6.60 6.61
CA ARG A 578 10.57 -6.19 7.04
C ARG A 578 11.13 -4.99 6.29
N HIS A 579 10.72 -4.80 5.04
CA HIS A 579 11.40 -3.88 4.13
C HIS A 579 10.47 -2.91 3.40
N GLY A 580 9.16 -3.04 3.57
CA GLY A 580 8.18 -2.29 2.77
C GLY A 580 8.26 -2.65 1.29
N ASP A 581 7.95 -1.66 0.45
CA ASP A 581 8.03 -1.76 -1.01
C ASP A 581 9.41 -1.38 -1.52
N LEU A 582 10.24 -2.39 -1.77
CA LEU A 582 11.57 -2.21 -2.35
C LEU A 582 11.57 -1.78 -3.83
N PHE A 583 10.42 -1.83 -4.50
CA PHE A 583 10.26 -1.41 -5.89
C PHE A 583 9.65 -0.02 -6.03
N ALA A 584 9.20 0.60 -4.94
CA ALA A 584 8.71 1.98 -4.90
C ALA A 584 9.63 3.00 -5.61
N PRO A 585 10.98 2.92 -5.55
CA PRO A 585 11.84 3.85 -6.28
C PRO A 585 11.66 3.84 -7.81
N VAL A 586 11.03 2.81 -8.38
CA VAL A 586 10.74 2.74 -9.82
C VAL A 586 9.56 3.63 -10.23
N LEU A 587 8.72 4.06 -9.28
CA LEU A 587 7.50 4.83 -9.55
C LEU A 587 7.78 6.29 -9.92
N SER A 588 8.88 6.86 -9.43
CA SER A 588 9.23 8.26 -9.65
C SER A 588 10.75 8.42 -9.69
N SER A 589 11.27 9.11 -10.70
CA SER A 589 12.68 9.36 -10.90
C SER A 589 12.89 10.58 -11.77
N ASP A 590 13.94 11.34 -11.49
CA ASP A 590 14.44 12.46 -12.28
C ASP A 590 15.68 12.07 -13.11
N GLN A 591 16.09 10.81 -13.06
CA GLN A 591 17.28 10.33 -13.77
C GLN A 591 17.13 10.51 -15.28
N THR A 592 18.19 11.04 -15.90
CA THR A 592 18.29 11.20 -17.35
C THR A 592 19.42 10.35 -17.91
N LEU A 593 19.31 9.96 -19.18
CA LEU A 593 20.35 9.18 -19.86
C LEU A 593 21.49 10.06 -20.41
N ASP A 594 21.40 11.39 -20.35
CA ASP A 594 22.33 12.31 -21.00
C ASP A 594 23.81 12.07 -20.63
N ALA A 595 24.12 12.06 -19.33
CA ALA A 595 25.49 11.86 -18.87
C ALA A 595 26.01 10.44 -19.15
N ALA A 596 25.12 9.44 -19.08
CA ALA A 596 25.47 8.06 -19.36
C ALA A 596 25.73 7.83 -20.86
N GLU A 597 24.95 8.45 -21.73
CA GLU A 597 25.13 8.44 -23.18
C GLU A 597 26.45 9.10 -23.59
N GLU A 598 26.79 10.24 -22.99
CA GLU A 598 28.08 10.90 -23.20
C GLU A 598 29.24 9.98 -22.80
N ALA A 599 29.17 9.39 -21.60
CA ALA A 599 30.20 8.48 -21.10
C ALA A 599 30.34 7.21 -21.97
N LEU A 600 29.25 6.73 -22.56
CA LEU A 600 29.23 5.58 -23.47
C LEU A 600 29.50 5.95 -24.94
N SER A 601 29.73 7.23 -25.25
CA SER A 601 29.90 7.74 -26.62
C SER A 601 28.74 7.39 -27.56
N ILE A 602 27.51 7.42 -27.04
CA ILE A 602 26.29 7.20 -27.82
C ILE A 602 25.95 8.50 -28.55
N THR A 603 26.09 8.51 -29.87
CA THR A 603 25.64 9.64 -30.72
C THR A 603 24.11 9.74 -30.69
N ARG A 604 23.60 10.95 -30.39
CA ARG A 604 22.16 11.28 -30.41
C ARG A 604 21.56 11.20 -31.80
#